data_AF-A0A831KWN8-F1
#
_entry.id   AF-A0A831KWN8-F1
#
_cell.length_a   1.000
_cell.length_b   1.000
_cell.length_c   1.000
_cell.angle_alpha   90.00
_cell.angle_beta   90.00
_cell.angle_gamma   90.00
#
_symmetry.space_group_name_H-M   'P 1'
#
loop_
_entity.id
_entity.type
_entity.pdbx_description
1 polymer ?
#
loop_
_entity_poly.entity_id
_entity_poly.type
_entity_poly.pdbx_seq_one_letter_code
_entity_poly.pdbx_strand_id
1 'polypeptide(L)'
;PATARLYGGTYSGDIGLNAGTRVPRLSMNEHLEGVQVGALVRDLAGVRKVSGTGDLYARLTARGDDVARLRRTLDGKVGLALKNGAFEGVNLTHVVCTAWALYKRRPPPPAALPRTEFGSLTATAAITGGVLRNRDLLLTSPVLRATGAGTANLVNRTLDYGIEATFLDPVQCGAGAPSGRLKGLTVPVRVTGTFRQPRFRVDLAAVLKNEVRRKVERKLERQLRKKLPKGIPRGLENLFR
;
A
#
# COMPACT_ATOMS: atom_id res chain seq x y z
N PRO A 1 -8.49 -18.30 25.96
CA PRO A 1 -8.94 -17.21 25.07
C PRO A 1 -9.46 -16.01 25.84
N ALA A 2 -8.78 -14.87 25.71
CA ALA A 2 -9.22 -13.58 26.18
C ALA A 2 -10.15 -12.92 25.15
N THR A 3 -11.14 -12.18 25.63
CA THR A 3 -12.04 -11.36 24.80
C THR A 3 -12.25 -9.99 25.42
N ALA A 4 -12.44 -8.97 24.58
CA ALA A 4 -12.73 -7.61 25.04
C ALA A 4 -13.49 -6.81 23.97
N ARG A 5 -14.11 -5.70 24.39
CA ARG A 5 -14.57 -4.63 23.48
C ARG A 5 -13.62 -3.45 23.61
N LEU A 6 -13.09 -2.99 22.49
CA LEU A 6 -12.12 -1.90 22.46
C LEU A 6 -12.22 -1.14 21.13
N TYR A 7 -12.01 0.17 21.19
CA TYR A 7 -12.02 1.05 20.02
C TYR A 7 -13.26 0.86 19.10
N GLY A 8 -14.42 0.60 19.70
CA GLY A 8 -15.69 0.38 18.98
C GLY A 8 -15.86 -0.99 18.33
N GLY A 9 -14.87 -1.89 18.43
CA GLY A 9 -14.91 -3.24 17.90
C GLY A 9 -14.70 -4.31 18.98
N THR A 10 -14.38 -5.53 18.54
CA THR A 10 -14.14 -6.69 19.39
C THR A 10 -12.70 -7.18 19.25
N TYR A 11 -12.19 -7.70 20.35
CA TYR A 11 -10.92 -8.40 20.43
C TYR A 11 -11.17 -9.84 20.89
N SER A 12 -10.48 -10.78 20.27
CA SER A 12 -10.37 -12.16 20.76
C SER A 12 -8.97 -12.69 20.49
N GLY A 13 -8.40 -13.42 21.44
CA GLY A 13 -7.08 -14.00 21.23
C GLY A 13 -6.53 -14.78 22.41
N ASP A 14 -5.31 -15.28 22.23
CA ASP A 14 -4.59 -16.07 23.21
C ASP A 14 -3.13 -15.64 23.28
N ILE A 15 -2.71 -15.22 24.47
CA ILE A 15 -1.34 -14.85 24.78
C ILE A 15 -0.75 -15.92 25.69
N GLY A 16 0.34 -16.54 25.25
CA GLY A 16 1.07 -17.56 26.00
C GLY A 16 2.48 -17.09 26.34
N LEU A 17 2.88 -17.22 27.62
CA LEU A 17 4.23 -16.92 28.09
C LEU A 17 4.83 -18.17 28.73
N ASN A 18 5.91 -18.70 28.14
CA ASN A 18 6.72 -19.73 28.75
C ASN A 18 7.99 -19.11 29.35
N ALA A 19 7.97 -18.91 30.66
CA ALA A 19 9.09 -18.41 31.45
C ALA A 19 9.97 -19.52 32.05
N GLY A 20 9.66 -20.80 31.81
CA GLY A 20 10.42 -21.95 32.34
C GLY A 20 11.72 -22.26 31.61
N THR A 21 12.10 -21.45 30.62
CA THR A 21 13.35 -21.60 29.87
C THR A 21 14.26 -20.41 30.13
N ARG A 22 15.58 -20.57 29.92
CA ARG A 22 16.57 -19.50 30.14
C ARG A 22 16.24 -18.19 29.39
N VAL A 23 15.54 -18.27 28.25
CA VAL A 23 15.04 -17.10 27.51
C VAL A 23 13.53 -17.26 27.32
N PRO A 24 12.69 -16.44 27.98
CA PRO A 24 11.24 -16.57 27.90
C PRO A 24 10.71 -16.57 26.47
N ARG A 25 9.68 -17.36 26.22
CA ARG A 25 9.02 -17.44 24.90
C ARG A 25 7.61 -16.89 25.00
N LEU A 26 7.28 -15.98 24.09
CA LEU A 26 5.96 -15.38 23.94
C LEU A 26 5.30 -15.94 22.67
N SER A 27 4.02 -16.30 22.75
CA SER A 27 3.17 -16.64 21.61
C SER A 27 1.89 -15.82 21.67
N MET A 28 1.43 -15.33 20.52
CA MET A 28 0.23 -14.50 20.39
C MET A 28 -0.59 -15.01 19.20
N ASN A 29 -1.90 -15.07 19.36
CA ASN A 29 -2.86 -15.37 18.30
C ASN A 29 -4.06 -14.44 18.47
N GLU A 30 -3.97 -13.27 17.85
CA GLU A 30 -4.83 -12.13 18.10
C GLU A 30 -5.74 -11.85 16.90
N HIS A 31 -7.00 -11.55 17.19
CA HIS A 31 -8.00 -11.15 16.23
C HIS A 31 -8.70 -9.88 16.74
N LEU A 32 -8.77 -8.89 15.88
CA LEU A 32 -9.51 -7.66 16.09
C LEU A 32 -10.53 -7.53 14.97
N GLU A 33 -11.77 -7.25 15.30
CA GLU A 33 -12.86 -7.11 14.33
C GLU A 33 -13.56 -5.77 14.52
N GLY A 34 -13.75 -5.04 13.41
CA GLY A 34 -14.46 -3.77 13.39
C GLY A 34 -13.84 -2.67 14.26
N VAL A 35 -12.54 -2.72 14.53
CA VAL A 35 -11.88 -1.78 15.44
C VAL A 35 -11.49 -0.47 14.74
N GLN A 36 -11.58 0.65 15.45
CA GLN A 36 -11.07 1.94 14.97
C GLN A 36 -9.54 1.98 15.04
N VAL A 37 -8.89 1.63 13.93
CA VAL A 37 -7.43 1.47 13.84
C VAL A 37 -6.67 2.76 14.14
N GLY A 38 -7.25 3.90 13.79
CA GLY A 38 -6.62 5.19 14.08
C GLY A 38 -6.49 5.50 15.59
N ALA A 39 -7.41 5.01 16.41
CA ALA A 39 -7.32 5.14 17.87
C ALA A 39 -6.32 4.12 18.43
N LEU A 40 -6.41 2.86 17.99
CA LEU A 40 -5.50 1.79 18.38
C LEU A 40 -4.02 2.15 18.11
N VAL A 41 -3.69 2.59 16.88
CA VAL A 41 -2.30 2.92 16.50
C VAL A 41 -1.79 4.16 17.25
N ARG A 42 -2.69 5.09 17.58
CA ARG A 42 -2.33 6.28 18.37
C ARG A 42 -1.92 5.90 19.78
N ASP A 43 -2.66 5.03 20.43
CA ASP A 43 -2.37 4.64 21.81
C ASP A 43 -1.16 3.70 21.90
N LEU A 44 -1.01 2.78 20.94
CA LEU A 44 0.09 1.80 20.94
C LEU A 44 1.42 2.36 20.43
N ALA A 45 1.39 3.24 19.41
CA ALA A 45 2.60 3.70 18.73
C ALA A 45 2.82 5.22 18.82
N GLY A 46 1.85 5.99 19.30
CA GLY A 46 1.90 7.45 19.27
C GLY A 46 1.89 8.00 17.84
N VAL A 47 1.37 7.25 16.88
CA VAL A 47 1.38 7.60 15.45
C VAL A 47 -0.03 7.93 14.99
N ARG A 48 -0.20 9.09 14.34
CA ARG A 48 -1.48 9.58 13.80
C ARG A 48 -1.47 9.63 12.27
N LYS A 49 -0.93 8.58 11.62
CA LYS A 49 -0.69 8.55 10.17
C LYS A 49 -1.70 7.71 9.40
N VAL A 50 -2.54 6.93 10.10
CA VAL A 50 -3.56 6.08 9.48
C VAL A 50 -4.84 6.15 10.30
N SER A 51 -5.97 6.11 9.61
CA SER A 51 -7.31 6.00 10.17
C SER A 51 -8.13 4.99 9.36
N GLY A 52 -9.30 4.61 9.89
CA GLY A 52 -10.19 3.63 9.29
C GLY A 52 -10.67 2.62 10.33
N THR A 53 -11.67 1.86 9.93
CA THR A 53 -12.23 0.76 10.73
C THR A 53 -11.94 -0.55 10.03
N GLY A 54 -11.57 -1.57 10.77
CA GLY A 54 -11.30 -2.85 10.12
C GLY A 54 -10.85 -3.95 11.03
N ASP A 55 -10.46 -5.02 10.37
CA ASP A 55 -10.11 -6.29 11.00
C ASP A 55 -8.59 -6.46 10.94
N LEU A 56 -8.02 -6.98 12.02
CA LEU A 56 -6.61 -7.29 12.12
C LEU A 56 -6.43 -8.70 12.66
N TYR A 57 -5.45 -9.38 12.10
CA TYR A 57 -5.02 -10.69 12.56
C TYR A 57 -3.53 -10.67 12.83
N ALA A 58 -3.10 -11.30 13.92
CA ALA A 58 -1.69 -11.48 14.21
C ALA A 58 -1.44 -12.85 14.85
N ARG A 59 -0.58 -13.66 14.23
CA ARG A 59 -0.04 -14.87 14.84
C ARG A 59 1.46 -14.76 14.92
N LEU A 60 1.94 -14.56 16.14
CA LEU A 60 3.30 -14.10 16.40
C LEU A 60 3.96 -14.95 17.48
N THR A 61 5.28 -15.08 17.36
CA THR A 61 6.13 -15.66 18.39
C THR A 61 7.34 -14.76 18.61
N ALA A 62 7.81 -14.68 19.85
CA ALA A 62 9.03 -13.94 20.18
C ALA A 62 9.78 -14.63 21.32
N ARG A 63 11.06 -14.29 21.47
CA ARG A 63 11.93 -14.78 22.56
C ARG A 63 12.64 -13.62 23.22
N GLY A 64 12.43 -13.41 24.51
CA GLY A 64 13.13 -12.35 25.20
C GLY A 64 12.60 -12.08 26.60
N ASP A 65 13.52 -11.56 27.40
CA ASP A 65 13.36 -11.05 28.75
C ASP A 65 13.03 -9.56 28.80
N ASP A 66 13.17 -8.86 27.67
CA ASP A 66 12.81 -7.45 27.52
C ASP A 66 12.11 -7.15 26.19
N VAL A 67 11.44 -5.99 26.12
CA VAL A 67 10.68 -5.55 24.93
C VAL A 67 11.57 -5.38 23.69
N ALA A 68 12.81 -4.94 23.84
CA ALA A 68 13.72 -4.74 22.72
C ALA A 68 14.14 -6.10 22.11
N ARG A 69 14.37 -7.12 22.93
CA ARG A 69 14.71 -8.48 22.52
C ARG A 69 13.50 -9.21 21.94
N LEU A 70 12.32 -9.06 22.54
CA LEU A 70 11.07 -9.55 21.94
C LEU A 70 10.87 -8.97 20.53
N ARG A 71 11.10 -7.67 20.36
CA ARG A 71 10.96 -7.01 19.05
C ARG A 71 11.96 -7.53 18.00
N ARG A 72 13.20 -7.84 18.39
CA ARG A 72 14.26 -8.35 17.50
C ARG A 72 14.09 -9.83 17.14
N THR A 73 13.33 -10.58 17.93
CA THR A 73 13.08 -12.01 17.73
C THR A 73 11.64 -12.29 17.29
N LEU A 74 10.89 -11.23 16.98
CA LEU A 74 9.50 -11.34 16.58
C LEU A 74 9.42 -11.99 15.20
N ASP A 75 8.74 -13.12 15.16
CA ASP A 75 8.47 -13.90 13.96
C ASP A 75 6.97 -14.16 13.85
N GLY A 76 6.45 -14.32 12.63
CA GLY A 76 5.07 -14.75 12.42
C GLY A 76 4.39 -14.11 11.22
N LYS A 77 3.06 -14.02 11.29
CA LYS A 77 2.21 -13.46 10.22
C LYS A 77 1.24 -12.45 10.78
N VAL A 78 1.00 -11.41 10.01
CA VAL A 78 -0.04 -10.40 10.29
C VAL A 78 -0.88 -10.14 9.05
N GLY A 79 -2.12 -9.76 9.27
CA GLY A 79 -3.06 -9.36 8.22
C GLY A 79 -3.90 -8.18 8.68
N LEU A 80 -4.29 -7.34 7.73
CA LEU A 80 -5.21 -6.25 7.97
C LEU A 80 -6.17 -6.07 6.79
N ALA A 81 -7.40 -5.70 7.11
CA ALA A 81 -8.43 -5.31 6.16
C ALA A 81 -9.17 -4.09 6.71
N LEU A 82 -8.85 -2.92 6.17
CA LEU A 82 -9.42 -1.64 6.58
C LEU A 82 -10.45 -1.15 5.56
N LYS A 83 -11.45 -0.43 6.06
CA LYS A 83 -12.49 0.25 5.29
C LYS A 83 -12.59 1.71 5.73
N ASN A 84 -13.01 2.56 4.79
CA ASN A 84 -13.35 3.97 5.03
C ASN A 84 -12.26 4.70 5.85
N GLY A 85 -11.03 4.66 5.36
CA GLY A 85 -9.87 5.17 6.08
C GLY A 85 -9.12 6.25 5.31
N ALA A 86 -8.07 6.78 5.95
CA ALA A 86 -7.19 7.74 5.32
C ALA A 86 -5.75 7.60 5.83
N PHE A 87 -4.80 7.93 4.96
CA PHE A 87 -3.45 8.26 5.37
C PHE A 87 -3.34 9.75 5.68
N GLU A 88 -2.88 10.08 6.87
CA GLU A 88 -2.73 11.46 7.35
C GLU A 88 -1.27 11.93 7.19
N GLY A 89 -1.10 13.19 6.80
CA GLY A 89 0.19 13.79 6.49
C GLY A 89 0.72 13.50 5.08
N VAL A 90 -0.07 12.88 4.19
CA VAL A 90 0.29 12.70 2.77
C VAL A 90 -0.95 12.75 1.89
N ASN A 91 -0.85 13.50 0.78
CA ASN A 91 -1.79 13.46 -0.33
C ASN A 91 -1.07 12.89 -1.56
N LEU A 92 -1.27 11.61 -1.86
CA LEU A 92 -0.59 10.93 -2.97
C LEU A 92 -0.86 11.61 -4.31
N THR A 93 -2.09 12.07 -4.52
CA THR A 93 -2.48 12.80 -5.72
C THR A 93 -1.67 14.10 -5.87
N HIS A 94 -1.56 14.87 -4.79
CA HIS A 94 -0.76 16.10 -4.76
C HIS A 94 0.73 15.82 -4.96
N VAL A 95 1.28 14.77 -4.34
CA VAL A 95 2.68 14.35 -4.53
C VAL A 95 2.96 14.04 -6.01
N VAL A 96 2.08 13.29 -6.67
CA VAL A 96 2.20 12.97 -8.09
C VAL A 96 2.07 14.22 -8.96
N CYS A 97 1.04 15.04 -8.73
CA CYS A 97 0.81 16.26 -9.49
C CYS A 97 1.97 17.26 -9.36
N THR A 98 2.54 17.40 -8.16
CA THR A 98 3.72 18.25 -7.91
C THR A 98 4.94 17.76 -8.68
N ALA A 99 5.21 16.45 -8.63
CA ALA A 99 6.30 15.83 -9.37
C ALA A 99 6.14 16.04 -10.89
N TRP A 100 4.91 15.90 -11.40
CA TRP A 100 4.60 16.14 -12.81
C TRP A 100 4.78 17.60 -13.23
N ALA A 101 4.30 18.55 -12.41
CA ALA A 101 4.46 19.98 -12.68
C ALA A 101 5.93 20.38 -12.73
N LEU A 102 6.73 19.92 -11.76
CA LEU A 102 8.17 20.14 -11.71
C LEU A 102 8.87 19.62 -12.97
N TYR A 103 8.52 18.40 -13.41
CA TYR A 103 9.04 17.82 -14.66
C TYR A 103 8.68 18.68 -15.89
N LYS A 104 7.46 19.20 -15.94
CA LYS A 104 7.00 20.08 -17.02
C LYS A 104 7.50 21.53 -16.89
N ARG A 105 8.31 21.85 -15.88
CA ARG A 105 8.75 23.20 -15.54
C ARG A 105 7.56 24.17 -15.40
N ARG A 106 6.49 23.69 -14.76
CA ARG A 106 5.27 24.46 -14.48
C ARG A 106 5.15 24.70 -12.98
N PRO A 107 4.39 25.73 -12.56
CA PRO A 107 4.09 25.93 -11.15
C PRO A 107 3.45 24.68 -10.55
N PRO A 108 3.77 24.33 -9.28
CA PRO A 108 3.13 23.22 -8.59
C PRO A 108 1.62 23.49 -8.44
N PRO A 109 0.81 22.44 -8.25
CA PRO A 109 -0.60 22.63 -7.91
C PRO A 109 -0.74 23.41 -6.59
N PRO A 110 -1.90 24.05 -6.34
CA PRO A 110 -2.21 24.62 -5.05
C PRO A 110 -2.04 23.59 -3.93
N ALA A 111 -1.66 24.06 -2.74
CA ALA A 111 -1.54 23.21 -1.57
C ALA A 111 -2.85 22.45 -1.34
N ALA A 112 -2.73 21.14 -1.13
CA ALA A 112 -3.85 20.27 -0.80
C ALA A 112 -3.77 19.82 0.66
N LEU A 113 -4.91 19.49 1.26
CA LEU A 113 -4.95 18.85 2.56
C LEU A 113 -4.05 17.59 2.49
N PRO A 114 -3.08 17.41 3.41
CA PRO A 114 -2.12 16.31 3.36
C PRO A 114 -2.79 15.02 3.83
N ARG A 115 -3.79 14.56 3.08
CA ARG A 115 -4.62 13.41 3.41
C ARG A 115 -4.90 12.61 2.13
N THR A 116 -4.81 11.29 2.22
CA THR A 116 -5.15 10.37 1.13
C THR A 116 -6.22 9.42 1.62
N GLU A 117 -7.45 9.60 1.16
CA GLU A 117 -8.58 8.76 1.55
C GLU A 117 -8.65 7.48 0.73
N PHE A 118 -9.17 6.42 1.35
CA PHE A 118 -9.40 5.14 0.71
C PHE A 118 -10.69 4.49 1.19
N GLY A 119 -11.36 3.80 0.27
CA GLY A 119 -12.53 2.98 0.57
C GLY A 119 -12.13 1.65 1.20
N SER A 120 -11.04 1.04 0.71
CA SER A 120 -10.49 -0.18 1.32
C SER A 120 -8.97 -0.24 1.25
N LEU A 121 -8.38 -0.93 2.22
CA LEU A 121 -6.96 -1.24 2.27
C LEU A 121 -6.74 -2.64 2.85
N THR A 122 -6.10 -3.52 2.11
CA THR A 122 -5.74 -4.87 2.55
C THR A 122 -4.25 -5.11 2.44
N ALA A 123 -3.68 -5.86 3.38
CA ALA A 123 -2.29 -6.29 3.33
C ALA A 123 -2.07 -7.52 4.21
N THR A 124 -1.21 -8.45 3.76
CA THR A 124 -0.66 -9.52 4.59
C THR A 124 0.86 -9.42 4.67
N ALA A 125 1.44 -9.79 5.80
CA ALA A 125 2.88 -9.74 5.93
C ALA A 125 3.43 -10.87 6.78
N ALA A 126 4.63 -11.32 6.41
CA ALA A 126 5.45 -12.18 7.22
C ALA A 126 6.43 -11.32 8.02
N ILE A 127 6.66 -11.67 9.29
CA ILE A 127 7.65 -11.05 10.15
C ILE A 127 8.76 -12.06 10.39
N THR A 128 10.01 -11.62 10.23
CA THR A 128 11.19 -12.41 10.58
C THR A 128 12.20 -11.51 11.26
N GLY A 129 12.58 -11.85 12.50
CA GLY A 129 13.53 -11.07 13.29
C GLY A 129 13.11 -9.60 13.47
N GLY A 130 11.82 -9.33 13.63
CA GLY A 130 11.28 -7.98 13.74
C GLY A 130 11.20 -7.18 12.44
N VAL A 131 11.50 -7.78 11.28
CA VAL A 131 11.30 -7.16 9.97
C VAL A 131 10.06 -7.73 9.31
N LEU A 132 9.06 -6.87 9.12
CA LEU A 132 7.83 -7.17 8.41
C LEU A 132 8.07 -7.03 6.91
N ARG A 133 7.64 -8.02 6.12
CA ARG A 133 7.69 -8.02 4.65
C ARG A 133 6.29 -8.25 4.08
N ASN A 134 5.82 -7.28 3.31
CA ASN A 134 4.55 -7.32 2.59
C ASN A 134 4.79 -7.38 1.08
N ARG A 135 3.89 -8.07 0.36
CA ARG A 135 3.95 -8.19 -1.11
C ARG A 135 2.61 -7.94 -1.82
N ASP A 136 1.55 -7.73 -1.07
CA ASP A 136 0.17 -7.78 -1.54
C ASP A 136 -0.66 -6.59 -1.04
N LEU A 137 -0.02 -5.49 -0.65
CA LEU A 137 -0.77 -4.28 -0.27
C LEU A 137 -1.64 -3.86 -1.43
N LEU A 138 -2.93 -3.68 -1.15
CA LEU A 138 -3.91 -3.18 -2.09
C LEU A 138 -4.74 -2.10 -1.40
N LEU A 139 -4.75 -0.92 -2.00
CA LEU A 139 -5.59 0.20 -1.62
C LEU A 139 -6.52 0.51 -2.78
N THR A 140 -7.80 0.73 -2.47
CA THR A 140 -8.79 1.20 -3.45
C THR A 140 -9.53 2.42 -2.92
N SER A 141 -9.79 3.35 -3.82
CA SER A 141 -10.58 4.56 -3.61
C SER A 141 -11.30 4.90 -4.92
N PRO A 142 -12.26 5.84 -4.93
CA PRO A 142 -12.94 6.25 -6.16
C PRO A 142 -11.97 6.73 -7.26
N VAL A 143 -10.89 7.43 -6.88
CA VAL A 143 -9.99 8.09 -7.85
C VAL A 143 -8.63 7.39 -8.01
N LEU A 144 -8.27 6.49 -7.10
CA LEU A 144 -6.95 5.88 -7.01
C LEU A 144 -7.06 4.40 -6.63
N ARG A 145 -6.34 3.55 -7.38
CA ARG A 145 -5.98 2.19 -6.98
C ARG A 145 -4.48 2.14 -6.77
N ALA A 146 -4.02 1.65 -5.63
CA ALA A 146 -2.60 1.48 -5.38
C ALA A 146 -2.28 0.03 -4.97
N THR A 147 -1.22 -0.52 -5.54
CA THR A 147 -0.63 -1.78 -5.08
C THR A 147 0.73 -1.52 -4.49
N GLY A 148 1.19 -2.34 -3.55
CA GLY A 148 2.49 -2.13 -2.94
C GLY A 148 3.15 -3.37 -2.38
N ALA A 149 4.46 -3.27 -2.25
CA ALA A 149 5.31 -4.28 -1.65
C ALA A 149 6.51 -3.60 -0.99
N GLY A 150 7.00 -4.18 0.10
CA GLY A 150 8.13 -3.58 0.81
C GLY A 150 8.36 -4.18 2.18
N THR A 151 9.08 -3.42 2.99
CA THR A 151 9.46 -3.81 4.33
C THR A 151 9.20 -2.71 5.35
N ALA A 152 8.88 -3.13 6.57
CA ALA A 152 8.84 -2.27 7.75
C ALA A 152 9.65 -2.95 8.86
N ASN A 153 10.69 -2.27 9.33
CA ASN A 153 11.52 -2.77 10.40
C ASN A 153 10.98 -2.25 11.74
N LEU A 154 10.54 -3.18 12.60
CA LEU A 154 9.92 -2.88 13.89
C LEU A 154 10.97 -2.59 14.94
N VAL A 155 12.13 -3.29 14.91
CA VAL A 155 13.42 -2.78 15.44
C VAL A 155 13.72 -1.47 14.72
N ASN A 156 14.49 -0.48 15.15
CA ASN A 156 14.75 0.75 14.35
C ASN A 156 13.56 1.65 13.84
N ARG A 157 12.32 1.16 13.67
CA ARG A 157 11.10 1.90 13.27
C ARG A 157 11.20 2.58 11.91
N THR A 158 11.76 1.88 10.93
CA THR A 158 11.92 2.36 9.55
C THR A 158 11.08 1.59 8.55
N LEU A 159 10.82 2.19 7.40
CA LEU A 159 10.13 1.55 6.28
C LEU A 159 10.86 1.81 4.97
N ASP A 160 10.76 0.85 4.05
CA ASP A 160 11.12 0.98 2.64
C ASP A 160 10.08 0.26 1.80
N TYR A 161 9.29 1.03 1.07
CA TYR A 161 8.08 0.55 0.41
C TYR A 161 7.98 1.09 -1.01
N GLY A 162 7.67 0.21 -1.96
CA GLY A 162 7.26 0.57 -3.30
C GLY A 162 5.75 0.56 -3.42
N ILE A 163 5.17 1.64 -3.95
CA ILE A 163 3.74 1.79 -4.21
C ILE A 163 3.56 2.12 -5.69
N GLU A 164 2.72 1.37 -6.37
CA GLU A 164 2.28 1.64 -7.74
C GLU A 164 0.90 2.29 -7.70
N ALA A 165 0.85 3.61 -7.87
CA ALA A 165 -0.38 4.41 -7.76
C ALA A 165 -1.02 4.59 -9.15
N THR A 166 -2.14 3.94 -9.40
CA THR A 166 -2.90 4.04 -10.66
C THR A 166 -4.13 4.91 -10.48
N PHE A 167 -4.22 6.00 -11.24
CA PHE A 167 -5.36 6.92 -11.17
C PHE A 167 -6.51 6.40 -12.04
N LEU A 168 -7.68 6.24 -11.45
CA LEU A 168 -8.86 5.67 -12.12
C LEU A 168 -9.66 6.74 -12.87
N ASP A 169 -9.57 7.98 -12.40
CA ASP A 169 -10.29 9.11 -12.95
C ASP A 169 -9.40 10.27 -13.38
N PRO A 170 -9.95 11.19 -14.21
CA PRO A 170 -9.27 12.42 -14.60
C PRO A 170 -8.92 13.26 -13.38
N VAL A 171 -7.70 13.13 -12.86
CA VAL A 171 -7.19 14.11 -11.89
C VAL A 171 -6.69 15.34 -12.64
N GLN A 172 -7.25 16.50 -12.31
CA GLN A 172 -6.75 17.79 -12.77
C GLN A 172 -5.63 18.25 -11.85
N CYS A 173 -4.38 18.15 -12.30
CA CYS A 173 -3.22 18.72 -11.61
C CYS A 173 -3.10 20.23 -11.87
N GLY A 174 -4.08 21.02 -11.40
CA GLY A 174 -4.07 22.49 -11.46
C GLY A 174 -3.82 23.12 -12.85
N ALA A 175 -3.55 24.44 -12.84
CA ALA A 175 -3.21 25.25 -14.01
C ALA A 175 -1.83 24.86 -14.57
N GLY A 176 -1.77 23.71 -15.23
CA GLY A 176 -0.50 23.14 -15.69
C GLY A 176 -0.55 21.67 -16.10
N ALA A 177 -1.69 20.98 -15.97
CA ALA A 177 -1.86 19.68 -16.60
C ALA A 177 -2.00 19.86 -18.14
N PRO A 178 -1.17 19.23 -19.00
CA PRO A 178 -1.47 19.18 -20.43
C PRO A 178 -2.72 18.32 -20.58
N SER A 179 -3.86 18.90 -20.97
CA SER A 179 -5.12 18.18 -21.24
C SER A 179 -5.37 17.06 -20.20
N GLY A 180 -5.68 17.48 -18.97
CA GLY A 180 -5.67 16.69 -17.75
C GLY A 180 -6.31 15.31 -17.88
N ARG A 181 -5.50 14.26 -17.67
CA ARG A 181 -5.93 12.92 -17.29
C ARG A 181 -4.72 12.14 -16.78
N LEU A 182 -4.51 12.12 -15.47
CA LEU A 182 -3.75 11.03 -14.84
C LEU A 182 -4.47 9.68 -15.04
N LYS A 183 -5.72 9.68 -15.50
CA LYS A 183 -6.53 8.49 -15.78
C LYS A 183 -5.77 7.43 -16.56
N GLY A 184 -5.63 6.26 -15.94
CA GLY A 184 -4.94 5.09 -16.48
C GLY A 184 -3.41 5.14 -16.39
N LEU A 185 -2.83 6.21 -15.82
CA LEU A 185 -1.40 6.30 -15.55
C LEU A 185 -1.08 5.63 -14.21
N THR A 186 -0.05 4.78 -14.22
CA THR A 186 0.52 4.17 -13.02
C THR A 186 1.81 4.91 -12.67
N VAL A 187 1.88 5.40 -11.44
CA VAL A 187 2.98 6.23 -10.94
C VAL A 187 3.67 5.50 -9.80
N PRO A 188 4.95 5.09 -9.97
CA PRO A 188 5.71 4.48 -8.89
C PRO A 188 6.10 5.54 -7.85
N VAL A 189 5.77 5.25 -6.60
CA VAL A 189 6.07 6.06 -5.42
C VAL A 189 6.87 5.21 -4.46
N ARG A 190 8.06 5.68 -4.09
CA ARG A 190 8.87 5.07 -3.02
C ARG A 190 8.65 5.80 -1.71
N VAL A 191 8.35 5.04 -0.67
CA VAL A 191 8.19 5.54 0.70
C VAL A 191 9.34 5.01 1.54
N THR A 192 10.10 5.91 2.16
CA THR A 192 11.27 5.56 2.98
C THR A 192 11.28 6.36 4.28
N GLY A 193 12.21 6.08 5.20
CA GLY A 193 12.40 6.86 6.43
C GLY A 193 11.78 6.18 7.64
N THR A 194 11.43 6.96 8.66
CA THR A 194 10.87 6.43 9.91
C THR A 194 9.35 6.39 9.87
N PHE A 195 8.72 5.55 10.71
CA PHE A 195 7.25 5.52 10.84
C PHE A 195 6.64 6.89 11.19
N ARG A 196 7.40 7.74 11.89
CA ARG A 196 6.94 9.10 12.27
C ARG A 196 7.17 10.12 11.17
N GLN A 197 8.23 9.96 10.39
CA GLN A 197 8.63 10.88 9.33
C GLN A 197 8.89 10.13 8.01
N PRO A 198 7.83 9.59 7.38
CA PRO A 198 7.95 8.98 6.06
C PRO A 198 8.30 10.04 5.00
N ARG A 199 9.12 9.64 4.04
CA ARG A 199 9.52 10.44 2.87
C ARG A 199 9.01 9.78 1.61
N PHE A 200 8.31 10.55 0.79
CA PHE A 200 7.71 10.10 -0.47
C PHE A 200 8.53 10.61 -1.64
N ARG A 201 8.88 9.73 -2.58
CA ARG A 201 9.59 10.07 -3.82
C ARG A 201 8.88 9.44 -5.00
N VAL A 202 8.64 10.24 -6.04
CA VAL A 202 8.04 9.76 -7.29
C VAL A 202 9.13 9.40 -8.28
N ASP A 203 9.07 8.21 -8.87
CA ASP A 203 9.96 7.83 -9.98
C ASP A 203 9.38 8.31 -11.32
N LEU A 204 9.62 9.58 -11.63
CA LEU A 204 9.16 10.18 -12.88
C LEU A 204 9.79 9.55 -14.13
N ALA A 205 11.02 9.05 -14.02
CA ALA A 205 11.70 8.41 -15.14
C ALA A 205 10.97 7.12 -15.54
N ALA A 206 10.55 6.32 -14.56
CA ALA A 206 9.73 5.13 -14.78
C ALA A 206 8.36 5.48 -15.41
N VAL A 207 7.70 6.54 -14.95
CA VAL A 207 6.43 7.02 -15.52
C VAL A 207 6.57 7.33 -17.02
N LEU A 208 7.58 8.12 -17.39
CA LEU A 208 7.81 8.53 -18.79
C LEU A 208 8.16 7.34 -19.68
N LYS A 209 9.01 6.44 -19.19
CA LYS A 209 9.36 5.20 -19.90
C LYS A 209 8.12 4.36 -20.19
N ASN A 210 7.22 4.23 -19.22
CA ASN A 210 5.97 3.49 -19.36
C ASN A 210 5.00 4.17 -20.34
N GLU A 211 4.91 5.50 -20.36
CA GLU A 211 4.12 6.22 -21.37
C GLU A 211 4.63 6.01 -22.80
N VAL A 212 5.96 6.10 -22.99
CA VAL A 212 6.58 5.90 -24.31
C VAL A 212 6.31 4.48 -24.81
N ARG A 213 6.53 3.47 -23.95
CA ARG A 213 6.22 2.06 -24.28
C ARG A 213 4.76 1.88 -24.69
N ARG A 214 3.81 2.39 -23.89
CA ARG A 214 2.38 2.33 -24.21
C ARG A 214 2.02 3.00 -25.54
N LYS A 215 2.65 4.14 -25.87
CA LYS A 215 2.43 4.80 -27.17
C LYS A 215 2.96 3.97 -28.34
N VAL A 216 4.12 3.33 -28.17
CA VAL A 216 4.72 2.43 -29.17
C VAL A 216 3.83 1.20 -29.38
N GLU A 217 3.41 0.53 -28.31
CA GLU A 217 2.50 -0.61 -28.35
C GLU A 217 1.18 -0.27 -29.06
N ARG A 218 0.53 0.83 -28.69
CA ARG A 218 -0.70 1.29 -29.35
C ARG A 218 -0.51 1.62 -30.84
N LYS A 219 0.65 2.16 -31.23
CA LYS A 219 0.95 2.40 -32.65
C LYS A 219 1.16 1.09 -33.40
N LEU A 220 1.89 0.14 -32.80
CA LEU A 220 2.13 -1.18 -33.36
C LEU A 220 0.82 -1.94 -33.54
N GLU A 221 -0.04 -1.99 -32.53
CA GLU A 221 -1.38 -2.61 -32.61
C GLU A 221 -2.23 -1.99 -33.72
N ARG A 222 -2.23 -0.65 -33.85
CA ARG A 222 -2.95 0.03 -34.93
C ARG A 222 -2.41 -0.33 -36.31
N GLN A 223 -1.09 -0.47 -36.46
CA GLN A 223 -0.48 -0.88 -37.72
C GLN A 223 -0.75 -2.34 -38.05
N LEU A 224 -0.68 -3.24 -37.05
CA LEU A 224 -1.05 -4.65 -37.21
C LEU A 224 -2.52 -4.79 -37.61
N ARG A 225 -3.45 -4.09 -36.95
CA ARG A 225 -4.88 -4.07 -37.32
C ARG A 225 -5.15 -3.55 -38.73
N LYS A 226 -4.32 -2.62 -39.24
CA LYS A 226 -4.44 -2.12 -40.62
C LYS A 226 -3.90 -3.12 -41.66
N LYS A 227 -2.93 -3.96 -41.28
CA LYS A 227 -2.31 -4.96 -42.16
C LYS A 227 -2.96 -6.34 -42.07
N LEU A 228 -3.72 -6.64 -41.02
CA LEU A 228 -4.54 -7.84 -40.91
C LEU A 228 -5.76 -7.71 -41.83
N PRO A 229 -5.96 -8.64 -42.80
CA PRO A 229 -7.14 -8.63 -43.66
C PRO A 229 -8.43 -8.68 -42.83
N LYS A 230 -9.43 -7.87 -43.21
CA LYS A 230 -10.79 -7.97 -42.65
C LYS A 230 -11.44 -9.25 -43.17
N GLY A 231 -11.23 -10.34 -42.46
CA GLY A 231 -11.83 -11.63 -42.75
C GLY A 231 -10.82 -12.74 -42.53
N ILE A 232 -11.02 -13.52 -41.47
CA ILE A 232 -10.57 -14.91 -41.49
C ILE A 232 -11.34 -15.52 -42.68
N PRO A 233 -10.68 -16.01 -43.74
CA PRO A 233 -11.39 -16.68 -44.81
C PRO A 233 -12.19 -17.81 -44.19
N ARG A 234 -13.49 -17.92 -44.52
CA ARG A 234 -14.41 -18.98 -44.07
C ARG A 234 -13.95 -20.42 -44.40
N GLY A 235 -12.75 -20.61 -44.95
CA GLY A 235 -12.19 -21.90 -45.36
C GLY A 235 -11.34 -22.64 -44.32
N LEU A 236 -11.14 -22.10 -43.11
CA LEU A 236 -10.33 -22.77 -42.07
C LEU A 236 -11.15 -23.62 -41.08
N GLU A 237 -12.48 -23.69 -41.21
CA GLU A 237 -13.35 -24.48 -40.32
C GLU A 237 -13.19 -26.01 -40.49
N ASN A 238 -12.54 -26.48 -41.56
CA ASN A 238 -12.38 -27.91 -41.84
C ASN A 238 -10.99 -28.50 -41.48
N LEU A 239 -10.08 -27.73 -40.86
CA LEU A 239 -8.74 -28.23 -40.48
C LEU A 239 -8.66 -28.82 -39.07
N PHE A 240 -9.77 -28.86 -38.33
CA PHE A 240 -9.86 -29.44 -36.99
C PHE A 240 -10.94 -30.54 -36.87
N ARG A 241 -11.23 -31.26 -37.96
CA ARG A 241 -11.96 -32.53 -37.88
C ARG A 241 -11.00 -33.71 -37.77
#